data_AF-A0A381XVI4-F1
#
_entry.id   AF-A0A381XVI4-F1
#
_cell.length_a   1.000
_cell.length_b   1.000
_cell.length_c   1.000
_cell.angle_alpha   90.00
_cell.angle_beta   90.00
_cell.angle_gamma   90.00
#
_symmetry.space_group_name_H-M   'P 1'
#
loop_
_entity.id
_entity.type
_entity.pdbx_description
1 polymer ?
#
loop_
_entity_poly.entity_id
_entity_poly.type
_entity_poly.pdbx_seq_one_letter_code
_entity_poly.pdbx_strand_id
1 'polypeptide(L)' 'MSLKGSQTEQNLKDAFAGESQANRRYLYFAAKADVEGYNDVSAVFRSTGEGETGH' A
#
# COMPACT_ATOMS: atom_id res chain seq x y z
N MET A 1 12.20 -26.40 2.48
CA MET A 1 12.31 -25.46 3.62
C MET A 1 10.92 -25.16 4.15
N SER A 2 10.72 -25.17 5.47
CA SER A 2 9.45 -24.73 6.09
C SER A 2 9.61 -23.29 6.54
N LEU A 3 8.66 -22.42 6.19
CA LEU A 3 8.66 -21.02 6.63
C LEU A 3 8.15 -20.88 8.07
N LYS A 4 7.33 -21.83 8.54
CA LYS A 4 6.63 -21.74 9.81
C LYS A 4 7.60 -21.61 10.99
N GLY A 5 7.46 -20.55 11.78
CA GLY A 5 8.29 -20.21 12.93
C GLY A 5 9.63 -19.55 12.58
N SER A 6 9.91 -19.29 11.30
CA SER A 6 11.15 -18.63 10.89
C SER A 6 11.05 -17.11 10.98
N GLN A 7 12.20 -16.43 11.05
CA GLN A 7 12.26 -14.98 10.90
C GLN A 7 11.68 -14.52 9.56
N THR A 8 11.84 -15.31 8.50
CA THR A 8 11.28 -15.01 7.17
C THR A 8 9.75 -14.97 7.20
N GLU A 9 9.08 -15.87 7.93
CA GLU A 9 7.61 -15.79 8.07
C GLU A 9 7.19 -14.50 8.78
N GLN A 10 7.89 -14.10 9.84
CA GLN A 10 7.58 -12.87 10.54
C GLN A 10 7.79 -11.65 9.63
N ASN A 11 8.93 -11.61 8.92
CA ASN A 11 9.22 -10.54 7.97
C ASN A 11 8.16 -10.43 6.87
N LEU A 12 7.66 -11.57 6.35
CA LEU A 12 6.58 -11.59 5.34
C LEU A 12 5.26 -11.05 5.91
N LYS A 13 4.92 -11.38 7.15
CA LYS A 13 3.73 -10.83 7.83
C LYS A 13 3.85 -9.32 8.03
N ASP A 14 5.03 -8.86 8.46
CA ASP A 14 5.29 -7.45 8.71
C ASP A 14 5.27 -6.65 7.39
N ALA A 15 5.84 -7.19 6.31
CA ALA A 15 5.79 -6.61 4.97
C ALA A 15 4.34 -6.50 4.48
N PHE A 16 3.58 -7.58 4.52
CA PHE A 16 2.16 -7.59 4.11
C PHE A 16 1.33 -6.57 4.91
N ALA A 17 1.55 -6.48 6.23
CA ALA A 17 0.88 -5.49 7.07
C ALA A 17 1.31 -4.06 6.69
N GLY A 18 2.57 -3.84 6.32
CA GLY A 18 3.11 -2.57 5.86
C GLY A 18 2.51 -2.11 4.54
N GLU A 19 2.50 -2.98 3.53
CA GLU A 19 1.92 -2.75 2.19
C GLU A 19 0.41 -2.50 2.27
N SER A 20 -0.30 -3.30 3.08
CA SER A 20 -1.73 -3.10 3.36
C SER A 20 -2.03 -1.71 3.94
N GLN A 21 -1.19 -1.24 4.86
CA GLN A 21 -1.34 0.09 5.44
C GLN A 21 -0.93 1.21 4.46
N ALA A 22 0.09 0.97 3.63
CA ALA A 22 0.53 1.90 2.60
C ALA A 22 -0.57 2.11 1.56
N ASN A 23 -1.17 1.03 1.05
CA ASN A 23 -2.34 1.07 0.16
C ASN A 23 -3.44 1.99 0.72
N ARG A 24 -3.85 1.77 1.98
CA ARG A 24 -4.91 2.60 2.60
C ARG A 24 -4.53 4.07 2.70
N ARG A 25 -3.27 4.39 3.00
CA ARG A 25 -2.80 5.79 3.05
C ARG A 25 -2.81 6.42 1.66
N TYR A 26 -2.39 5.71 0.62
CA TYR A 26 -2.42 6.24 -0.74
C TYR A 26 -3.84 6.49 -1.24
N LEU A 27 -4.79 5.59 -0.96
CA LEU A 27 -6.20 5.82 -1.29
C LEU A 27 -6.78 7.04 -0.57
N TYR A 28 -6.42 7.24 0.71
CA TYR A 28 -6.79 8.43 1.46
C TYR A 28 -6.21 9.71 0.82
N PHE A 29 -4.93 9.71 0.46
CA PHE A 29 -4.30 10.88 -0.17
C PHE A 29 -4.83 11.15 -1.58
N ALA A 30 -5.18 10.12 -2.35
CA ALA A 30 -5.89 10.29 -3.61
C ALA A 30 -7.23 11.03 -3.40
N ALA A 31 -8.04 10.57 -2.44
CA ALA A 31 -9.31 11.22 -2.13
C ALA A 31 -9.13 12.68 -1.67
N LYS A 32 -8.08 12.97 -0.91
CA LYS A 32 -7.70 14.34 -0.54
C LYS A 32 -7.31 15.19 -1.74
N ALA A 33 -6.50 14.65 -2.65
CA ALA A 33 -6.09 15.33 -3.88
C ALA A 33 -7.27 15.62 -4.81
N ASP A 34 -8.27 14.72 -4.90
CA ASP A 34 -9.51 14.99 -5.65
C ASP A 34 -10.25 16.20 -5.09
N VAL A 35 -10.41 16.27 -3.77
CA VAL A 35 -11.11 17.38 -3.09
C VAL A 35 -10.41 18.72 -3.32
N GLU A 36 -9.08 18.70 -3.41
CA GLU A 36 -8.26 19.89 -3.62
C GLU A 36 -8.08 20.25 -5.11
N GLY A 37 -8.61 19.42 -6.02
CA GLY A 37 -8.59 19.67 -7.47
C GLY A 37 -7.28 19.24 -8.17
N TYR A 38 -6.43 18.45 -7.52
CA TYR A 38 -5.17 17.95 -8.06
C TYR A 38 -5.33 16.57 -8.72
N ASN A 39 -6.00 16.56 -9.88
CA ASN A 39 -6.36 15.31 -10.58
C ASN A 39 -5.16 14.40 -10.90
N ASP A 40 -4.06 14.95 -11.41
CA ASP A 40 -2.88 14.15 -11.76
C ASP A 40 -2.23 13.52 -10.52
N VAL A 41 -2.17 14.27 -9.42
CA VAL A 41 -1.63 13.79 -8.14
C VAL A 41 -2.50 12.67 -7.58
N SER A 42 -3.83 12.82 -7.66
CA SER A 42 -4.76 11.79 -7.24
C SER A 42 -4.61 10.49 -8.05
N ALA A 43 -4.43 10.59 -9.37
CA ALA A 43 -4.20 9.44 -10.24
C ALA A 43 -2.91 8.68 -9.86
N VAL A 44 -1.83 9.41 -9.58
CA VAL A 44 -0.57 8.81 -9.11
C VAL A 44 -0.74 8.07 -7.78
N PHE A 45 -1.44 8.67 -6.81
CA PHE A 45 -1.70 8.01 -5.53
C PHE A 45 -2.56 6.75 -5.69
N ARG A 46 -3.59 6.77 -6.54
CA ARG A 46 -4.40 5.56 -6.82
C ARG A 46 -3.56 4.46 -7.44
N SER A 47 -2.79 4.78 -8.49
CA SER A 47 -1.93 3.80 -9.17
C SER A 47 -0.87 3.22 -8.22
N THR A 48 -0.32 4.04 -7.32
CA THR A 48 0.63 3.56 -6.31
C THR A 48 -0.06 2.63 -5.30
N GLY A 49 -1.28 2.99 -4.85
CA GLY A 49 -2.09 2.11 -4.00
C GLY A 49 -2.38 0.76 -4.65
N GLU A 50 -2.76 0.74 -5.92
CA GLU A 50 -2.93 -0.49 -6.70
C GLU A 50 -1.63 -1.31 -6.76
N GLY A 51 -0.48 -0.64 -6.92
CA GLY A 51 0.84 -1.27 -6.83
C GLY A 51 1.04 -2.03 -5.51
N GLU A 52 0.73 -1.41 -4.37
CA GLU A 52 0.83 -2.06 -3.06
C GLU A 52 -0.19 -3.20 -2.85
N THR A 53 -1.20 -3.34 -3.72
CA THR A 53 -2.09 -4.52 -3.70
C THR A 53 -1.49 -5.70 -4.45
N GLY A 54 -0.59 -5.43 -5.40
CA GLY A 54 0.13 -6.45 -6.18
C GLY A 54 1.44 -6.90 -5.55
N HIS A 55 2.03 -6.09 -4.67
CA HIS A 55 3.13 -6.48 -3.79
C HIS A 55 2.64 -7.50 -2.74
#